data_AF-A0A257Q7L0-F1
#
_entry.id   AF-A0A257Q7L0-F1
#
_cell.length_a   1.000
_cell.length_b   1.000
_cell.length_c   1.000
_cell.angle_alpha   90.00
_cell.angle_beta   90.00
_cell.angle_gamma   90.00
#
_symmetry.space_group_name_H-M   'P 1'
#
loop_
_entity.id
_entity.type
_entity.pdbx_description
1 polymer ?
#
loop_
_entity_poly.entity_id
_entity_poly.type
_entity_poly.pdbx_seq_one_letter_code
_entity_poly.pdbx_strand_id
1 'polypeptide(L)'
;SPLDAFNRALDQALDQKSPLQTEKVTAAFSRLMGQAWQDARVQTLVLRFIARARPELLKAAELAQWQAWVQTCLYPAPNTQNTHQGGRPGLSFAEFFAAIDALQAGSEPAAFAEQTLLAELRAWGLNHARLHPPEGRRV
;
A
#
# COMPACT_ATOMS: atom_id res chain seq x y z
N SER A 1 -12.20 5.37 -24.99
CA SER A 1 -12.53 5.85 -23.63
C SER A 1 -11.27 6.40 -22.94
N PRO A 2 -11.35 7.13 -21.81
CA PRO A 2 -10.16 7.54 -21.07
C PRO A 2 -9.37 6.35 -20.49
N LEU A 3 -10.04 5.22 -20.23
CA LEU A 3 -9.39 3.94 -19.91
C LEU A 3 -8.53 3.43 -21.08
N ASP A 4 -9.03 3.44 -22.31
CA ASP A 4 -8.25 3.02 -23.49
C ASP A 4 -7.07 3.96 -23.76
N ALA A 5 -7.24 5.26 -23.48
CA ALA A 5 -6.16 6.23 -23.57
C ALA A 5 -5.09 5.99 -22.51
N PHE A 6 -5.50 5.62 -21.29
CA PHE A 6 -4.58 5.20 -20.24
C PHE A 6 -3.83 3.92 -20.57
N ASN A 7 -4.54 2.85 -20.97
CA ASN A 7 -3.93 1.56 -21.29
C ASN A 7 -2.85 1.73 -22.36
N ARG A 8 -3.15 2.47 -23.44
CA ARG A 8 -2.14 2.78 -24.48
C ARG A 8 -0.93 3.57 -23.97
N ALA A 9 -1.14 4.53 -23.08
CA ALA A 9 -0.04 5.31 -22.50
C ALA A 9 0.81 4.48 -21.53
N LEU A 10 0.18 3.58 -20.77
CA LEU A 10 0.83 2.66 -19.86
C LEU A 10 1.64 1.61 -20.62
N ASP A 11 1.04 0.94 -21.61
CA ASP A 11 1.70 -0.06 -22.46
C ASP A 11 2.94 0.55 -23.14
N GLN A 12 2.79 1.75 -23.70
CA GLN A 12 3.91 2.46 -24.32
C GLN A 12 5.04 2.80 -23.31
N ALA A 13 4.71 3.12 -22.06
CA ALA A 13 5.71 3.39 -21.02
C ALA A 13 6.44 2.10 -20.60
N LEU A 14 5.71 0.99 -20.46
CA LEU A 14 6.26 -0.31 -20.08
C LEU A 14 7.17 -0.89 -21.17
N ASP A 15 6.77 -0.79 -22.44
CA ASP A 15 7.57 -1.26 -23.59
C ASP A 15 8.90 -0.52 -23.76
N GLN A 16 8.93 0.77 -23.38
CA GLN A 16 10.11 1.61 -23.55
C GLN A 16 11.08 1.53 -22.37
N LYS A 17 10.87 0.62 -21.39
CA LYS A 17 11.52 0.66 -20.07
C LYS A 17 11.46 2.06 -19.43
N SER A 18 10.45 2.85 -19.82
CA SER A 18 10.33 4.22 -19.36
C SER A 18 9.66 4.14 -18.00
N PRO A 19 10.24 4.74 -16.94
CA PRO A 19 9.62 4.71 -15.65
C PRO A 19 8.21 5.31 -15.77
N LEU A 20 7.30 4.89 -14.88
CA LEU A 20 5.93 5.44 -14.74
C LEU A 20 5.88 6.97 -14.47
N GLN A 21 7.03 7.65 -14.57
CA GLN A 21 7.31 9.04 -14.32
C GLN A 21 7.20 9.95 -15.56
N THR A 22 6.95 9.41 -16.75
CA THR A 22 6.79 10.27 -17.95
C THR A 22 5.57 11.18 -17.85
N GLU A 23 5.65 12.38 -18.44
CA GLU A 23 4.53 13.35 -18.45
C GLU A 23 3.27 12.77 -19.09
N LYS A 24 3.41 11.92 -20.12
CA LYS A 24 2.28 11.24 -20.76
C LYS A 24 1.52 10.35 -19.78
N VAL A 25 2.24 9.60 -18.94
CA VAL A 25 1.65 8.74 -17.90
C VAL A 25 1.02 9.60 -16.80
N THR A 26 1.68 10.68 -16.39
CA THR A 26 1.12 11.65 -15.43
C THR A 26 -0.22 12.23 -15.92
N ALA A 27 -0.30 12.68 -17.17
CA ALA A 27 -1.54 13.20 -17.74
C ALA A 27 -2.64 12.12 -17.85
N ALA A 28 -2.24 10.87 -18.13
CA ALA A 28 -3.17 9.74 -18.18
C ALA A 28 -3.73 9.40 -16.78
N PHE A 29 -2.90 9.45 -15.74
CA PHE A 29 -3.36 9.27 -14.35
C PHE A 29 -4.35 10.35 -13.90
N SER A 30 -4.06 11.62 -14.18
CA SER A 30 -4.99 12.71 -13.86
C SER A 30 -6.35 12.54 -14.54
N ARG A 31 -6.37 12.03 -15.79
CA ARG A 31 -7.62 11.75 -16.51
C ARG A 31 -8.38 10.57 -15.91
N LEU A 32 -7.70 9.50 -15.49
CA LEU A 32 -8.34 8.36 -14.83
C LEU A 32 -9.01 8.75 -13.52
N MET A 33 -8.35 9.58 -12.72
CA MET A 33 -8.89 10.06 -11.43
C MET A 33 -10.12 10.95 -11.60
N GLY A 34 -10.14 11.77 -12.65
CA GLY A 34 -11.26 12.66 -12.97
C GLY A 34 -12.43 11.98 -13.69
N GLN A 35 -12.29 10.72 -14.09
CA GLN A 35 -13.35 9.99 -14.78
C GLN A 35 -14.45 9.56 -13.80
N ALA A 36 -15.71 9.80 -14.16
CA ALA A 36 -16.85 9.21 -13.47
C ALA A 36 -16.98 7.74 -13.88
N TRP A 37 -16.78 6.83 -12.92
CA TRP A 37 -16.95 5.40 -13.12
C TRP A 37 -18.37 4.97 -12.74
N GLN A 38 -18.98 4.11 -13.57
CA GLN A 38 -20.28 3.51 -13.24
C GLN A 38 -20.18 2.57 -12.02
N ASP A 39 -19.03 1.88 -11.88
CA ASP A 39 -18.74 1.01 -10.75
C ASP A 39 -17.78 1.71 -9.77
N ALA A 40 -18.27 1.96 -8.55
CA ALA A 40 -17.51 2.61 -7.48
C ALA A 40 -16.25 1.82 -7.06
N ARG A 41 -16.19 0.51 -7.30
CA ARG A 41 -15.01 -0.32 -7.02
C ARG A 41 -13.84 0.08 -7.91
N VAL A 42 -14.12 0.48 -9.15
CA VAL A 42 -13.08 0.90 -10.11
C VAL A 42 -12.45 2.22 -9.67
N GLN A 43 -13.25 3.18 -9.21
CA GLN A 43 -12.73 4.44 -8.64
C GLN A 43 -11.75 4.15 -7.48
N THR A 44 -12.11 3.23 -6.59
CA THR A 44 -11.27 2.83 -5.45
C THR A 44 -9.98 2.14 -5.91
N LEU A 45 -10.06 1.27 -6.92
CA LEU A 45 -8.89 0.60 -7.50
C LEU A 45 -7.93 1.60 -8.16
N VAL A 46 -8.45 2.56 -8.93
CA VAL A 46 -7.65 3.61 -9.59
C VAL A 46 -6.91 4.45 -8.55
N LEU A 47 -7.59 4.93 -7.52
CA LEU A 47 -6.96 5.69 -6.44
C LEU A 47 -5.84 4.88 -5.77
N ARG A 48 -6.12 3.62 -5.43
CA ARG A 48 -5.17 2.70 -4.79
C ARG A 48 -3.97 2.35 -5.68
N PHE A 49 -4.17 2.28 -6.99
CA PHE A 49 -3.09 2.03 -7.96
C PHE A 49 -2.16 3.24 -8.03
N ILE A 50 -2.72 4.43 -8.23
CA ILE A 50 -1.96 5.67 -8.34
C ILE A 50 -1.24 5.98 -7.03
N ALA A 51 -1.88 5.77 -5.88
CA ALA A 51 -1.27 5.97 -4.58
C ALA A 51 -0.01 5.12 -4.36
N ARG A 52 0.05 3.90 -4.94
CA ARG A 52 1.23 3.02 -4.85
C ARG A 52 2.30 3.38 -5.87
N ALA A 53 1.90 3.80 -7.06
CA ALA A 53 2.83 4.04 -8.17
C ALA A 53 3.41 5.46 -8.18
N ARG A 54 2.58 6.47 -7.89
CA ARG A 54 2.87 7.91 -8.03
C ARG A 54 2.11 8.72 -6.95
N PRO A 55 2.38 8.51 -5.64
CA PRO A 55 1.67 9.19 -4.55
C PRO A 55 1.72 10.72 -4.63
N GLU A 56 2.76 11.29 -5.25
CA GLU A 56 2.93 12.73 -5.43
C GLU A 56 1.91 13.36 -6.40
N LEU A 57 1.18 12.54 -7.17
CA LEU A 57 0.11 13.00 -8.06
C LEU A 57 -1.25 13.11 -7.36
N LEU A 58 -1.37 12.59 -6.13
CA LEU A 58 -2.61 12.67 -5.37
C LEU A 58 -2.86 14.09 -4.87
N LYS A 59 -4.09 14.55 -4.99
CA LYS A 59 -4.56 15.77 -4.32
C LYS A 59 -4.67 15.51 -2.82
N ALA A 60 -4.69 16.57 -2.01
CA ALA A 60 -4.75 16.48 -0.56
C ALA A 60 -5.90 15.59 -0.04
N ALA A 61 -7.10 15.68 -0.64
CA ALA A 61 -8.24 14.85 -0.25
C ALA A 61 -8.06 13.36 -0.58
N GLU A 62 -7.48 13.05 -1.75
CA GLU A 62 -7.21 11.68 -2.19
C GLU A 62 -6.08 11.05 -1.36
N LEU A 63 -5.07 11.85 -1.03
CA LEU A 63 -3.99 11.47 -0.14
C LEU A 63 -4.52 11.17 1.27
N ALA A 64 -5.43 12.01 1.80
CA ALA A 64 -6.07 11.75 3.08
C ALA A 64 -6.91 10.46 3.06
N GLN A 65 -7.67 10.22 1.99
CA GLN A 65 -8.42 8.97 1.81
C GLN A 65 -7.50 7.75 1.75
N TRP A 66 -6.39 7.84 1.03
CA TRP A 66 -5.38 6.79 0.97
C TRP A 66 -4.76 6.53 2.34
N GLN A 67 -4.33 7.58 3.05
CA GLN A 67 -3.73 7.48 4.38
C GLN A 67 -4.71 6.85 5.39
N ALA A 68 -5.98 7.26 5.39
CA ALA A 68 -7.01 6.66 6.23
C ALA A 68 -7.16 5.16 5.94
N TRP A 69 -7.21 4.75 4.67
CA TRP A 69 -7.26 3.33 4.32
C TRP A 69 -6.00 2.57 4.78
N VAL A 70 -4.81 3.12 4.58
CA VAL A 70 -3.55 2.52 5.07
C VAL A 70 -3.59 2.34 6.58
N GLN A 71 -4.11 3.31 7.33
CA GLN A 71 -4.28 3.21 8.78
C GLN A 71 -5.21 2.05 9.15
N THR A 72 -6.34 1.86 8.46
CA THR A 72 -7.23 0.71 8.73
C THR A 72 -6.56 -0.64 8.50
N CYS A 73 -5.63 -0.72 7.56
CA CYS A 73 -4.88 -1.95 7.29
C CYS A 73 -3.79 -2.21 8.35
N LEU A 74 -3.07 -1.16 8.76
CA LEU A 74 -1.91 -1.28 9.66
C LEU A 74 -2.32 -1.35 11.14
N TYR A 75 -3.41 -0.68 11.50
CA TYR A 75 -3.97 -0.58 12.86
C TYR A 75 -5.48 -0.85 12.84
N PRO A 76 -5.91 -2.08 12.52
CA PRO A 76 -7.32 -2.43 12.59
C PRO A 76 -7.84 -2.25 14.02
N ALA A 77 -9.09 -1.81 14.17
CA ALA A 77 -9.70 -1.69 15.48
C ALA A 77 -9.80 -3.08 16.15
N PRO A 78 -9.69 -3.18 17.48
CA PRO A 78 -9.82 -4.44 18.20
C PRO A 78 -11.16 -5.11 17.84
N ASN A 79 -11.12 -6.41 17.54
CA ASN A 79 -12.22 -7.25 17.02
C ASN A 79 -12.64 -7.05 15.56
N THR A 80 -11.97 -6.18 14.80
CA THR A 80 -12.07 -6.21 13.35
C THR A 80 -11.21 -7.39 12.89
N GLN A 81 -11.82 -8.57 12.68
CA GLN A 81 -11.17 -9.51 11.78
C GLN A 81 -10.97 -8.74 10.49
N ASN A 82 -9.72 -8.69 10.08
CA ASN A 82 -9.32 -8.09 8.84
C ASN A 82 -10.09 -8.97 7.81
N THR A 83 -11.25 -8.51 7.35
CA THR A 83 -12.14 -9.21 6.42
C THR A 83 -12.58 -8.19 5.39
N HIS A 84 -11.59 -7.63 4.69
CA HIS A 84 -11.86 -7.11 3.36
C HIS A 84 -12.19 -8.31 2.48
N GLN A 85 -13.49 -8.57 2.32
CA GLN A 85 -14.13 -9.50 1.39
C GLN A 85 -13.17 -10.20 0.40
N GLY A 86 -12.88 -11.48 0.65
CA GLY A 86 -12.52 -12.44 -0.40
C GLY A 86 -11.04 -12.81 -0.59
N GLY A 87 -10.09 -12.29 0.18
CA GLY A 87 -8.69 -12.74 0.10
C GLY A 87 -7.92 -12.29 1.32
N ARG A 88 -7.10 -13.18 1.91
CA ARG A 88 -6.40 -12.95 3.19
C ARG A 88 -5.86 -11.51 3.30
N PRO A 89 -6.35 -10.71 4.24
CA PRO A 89 -5.72 -9.44 4.57
C PRO A 89 -4.30 -9.70 5.06
N GLY A 90 -3.39 -8.81 4.70
CA GLY A 90 -2.06 -8.81 5.28
C GLY A 90 -2.09 -8.65 6.80
N LEU A 91 -0.94 -8.90 7.44
CA LEU A 91 -0.77 -8.70 8.87
C LEU A 91 -0.84 -7.20 9.20
N SER A 92 -1.60 -6.85 10.24
CA SER A 92 -1.43 -5.57 10.93
C SER A 92 -0.03 -5.48 11.55
N PHE A 93 0.40 -4.29 12.01
CA PHE A 93 1.70 -4.20 12.69
C PHE A 93 1.76 -5.03 13.97
N ALA A 94 0.66 -5.09 14.72
CA ALA A 94 0.59 -5.91 15.93
C ALA A 94 0.79 -7.40 15.60
N GLU A 95 0.08 -7.91 14.59
CA GLU A 95 0.21 -9.30 14.15
C GLU A 95 1.58 -9.58 13.53
N PHE A 96 2.14 -8.63 12.80
CA PHE A 96 3.48 -8.73 12.20
C PHE A 96 4.56 -8.87 13.27
N PHE A 97 4.56 -8.01 14.30
CA PHE A 97 5.54 -8.11 15.39
C PHE A 97 5.34 -9.36 16.24
N ALA A 98 4.09 -9.74 16.51
CA ALA A 98 3.79 -10.99 17.22
C ALA A 98 4.28 -12.22 16.44
N ALA A 99 4.15 -12.22 15.10
CA ALA A 99 4.67 -13.29 14.26
C ALA A 99 6.21 -13.36 14.29
N ILE A 100 6.90 -12.21 14.29
CA ILE A 100 8.36 -12.16 14.46
C ILE A 100 8.75 -12.73 15.83
N ASP A 101 8.09 -12.30 16.90
CA ASP A 101 8.38 -12.78 18.26
C ASP A 101 8.13 -14.29 18.39
N ALA A 102 7.06 -14.80 17.79
CA ALA A 102 6.76 -16.24 17.78
C ALA A 102 7.82 -17.05 17.01
N LEU A 103 8.32 -16.55 15.88
CA LEU A 103 9.39 -17.19 15.12
C LEU A 103 10.73 -17.16 15.87
N GLN A 104 11.01 -16.08 16.61
CA GLN A 104 12.22 -15.97 17.45
C GLN A 104 12.16 -16.86 18.69
N ALA A 105 10.96 -17.10 19.24
CA ALA A 105 10.75 -17.94 20.43
C ALA A 105 10.62 -19.44 20.13
N GLY A 106 10.74 -19.86 18.87
CA GLY A 106 10.69 -21.25 18.45
C GLY A 106 11.70 -22.13 19.19
N SER A 107 11.34 -23.40 19.42
CA SER A 107 12.14 -24.33 20.23
C SER A 107 13.43 -24.80 19.55
N GLU A 108 13.53 -24.65 18.22
CA GLU A 108 14.73 -24.93 17.45
C GLU A 108 15.50 -23.64 17.20
N PRO A 109 16.84 -23.61 17.40
CA PRO A 109 17.62 -22.43 17.12
C PRO A 109 17.57 -22.13 15.61
N ALA A 110 16.90 -21.02 15.26
CA ALA A 110 16.86 -20.53 13.89
C ALA A 110 18.28 -20.30 13.36
N ALA A 111 18.50 -20.55 12.07
CA ALA A 111 19.81 -20.34 11.45
C ALA A 111 20.22 -18.86 11.54
N PHE A 112 21.52 -18.56 11.53
CA PHE A 112 22.02 -17.18 11.61
C PHE A 112 21.40 -16.26 10.54
N ALA A 113 21.21 -16.76 9.31
CA ALA A 113 20.55 -16.04 8.23
C ALA A 113 19.08 -15.71 8.52
N GLU A 114 18.35 -16.62 9.17
CA GLU A 114 16.95 -16.42 9.56
C GLU A 114 16.84 -15.41 10.69
N GLN A 115 17.74 -15.47 11.68
CA GLN A 115 17.80 -14.47 12.75
C GLN A 115 18.10 -13.07 12.22
N THR A 116 19.00 -12.97 11.23
CA THR A 116 19.33 -11.71 10.55
C THR A 116 18.11 -11.16 9.82
N LEU A 117 17.42 -12.00 9.04
CA LEU A 117 16.20 -11.61 8.33
C LEU A 117 15.09 -11.15 9.29
N LEU A 118 14.87 -11.85 10.41
CA LEU A 118 13.88 -11.45 11.41
C LEU A 118 14.23 -10.10 12.06
N ALA A 119 15.51 -9.83 12.31
CA ALA A 119 15.96 -8.54 12.81
C ALA A 119 15.72 -7.41 11.79
N GLU A 120 16.03 -7.65 10.51
CA GLU A 120 15.78 -6.70 9.41
C GLU A 120 14.29 -6.40 9.24
N LEU A 121 13.44 -7.43 9.26
CA LEU A 121 11.99 -7.30 9.19
C LEU A 121 11.45 -6.48 10.38
N ARG A 122 11.98 -6.71 11.58
CA ARG A 122 11.60 -5.92 12.77
C ARG A 122 12.00 -4.46 12.62
N ALA A 123 13.23 -4.19 12.19
CA ALA A 123 13.71 -2.82 11.94
C ALA A 123 12.89 -2.10 10.87
N TRP A 124 12.56 -2.80 9.78
CA TRP A 124 11.69 -2.30 8.72
C TRP A 124 10.30 -1.93 9.26
N GLY A 125 9.68 -2.82 10.06
CA GLY A 125 8.38 -2.60 10.65
C GLY A 125 8.36 -1.40 11.59
N LEU A 126 9.38 -1.24 12.45
CA LEU A 126 9.50 -0.10 13.36
C LEU A 126 9.62 1.23 12.60
N ASN A 127 10.43 1.27 11.54
CA ASN A 127 10.55 2.46 10.70
C ASN A 127 9.22 2.81 10.02
N HIS A 128 8.50 1.82 9.48
CA HIS A 128 7.21 2.07 8.82
C HIS A 128 6.11 2.47 9.81
N ALA A 129 6.09 1.89 11.01
CA ALA A 129 5.18 2.33 12.08
C ALA A 129 5.44 3.78 12.50
N ARG A 130 6.69 4.25 12.43
CA ARG A 130 7.03 5.66 12.67
C ARG A 130 6.53 6.59 11.56
N LEU A 131 6.64 6.16 10.31
CA LEU A 131 6.16 6.92 9.13
C LEU A 131 4.63 6.96 9.04
N HIS A 132 3.96 5.96 9.62
CA HIS A 132 2.52 5.85 9.68
C HIS A 132 2.07 5.70 11.14
N PRO A 133 2.17 6.76 11.95
CA PRO A 133 1.74 6.68 13.35
C PRO A 133 0.22 6.48 13.41
N PRO A 134 -0.30 5.78 14.43
CA PRO A 134 -1.74 5.72 14.68
C PRO A 134 -2.30 7.13 14.91
N GLU A 135 -3.57 7.35 14.52
CA GLU A 135 -4.23 8.63 14.73
C GLU A 135 -4.15 9.08 16.20
N GLY A 136 -3.79 10.35 16.42
CA GLY A 136 -3.61 10.93 17.76
C GLY A 136 -2.19 10.88 18.32
N ARG A 137 -1.22 10.26 17.62
CA ARG A 137 0.19 10.17 18.05
C ARG A 137 1.16 10.87 17.09
N ARG A 138 0.82 12.07 16.62
CA ARG A 138 1.77 12.95 15.91
C ARG A 138 2.56 13.72 16.96
N VAL A 139 3.87 13.48 17.02
CA VAL A 139 4.84 14.26 17.81
C VAL A 139 5.14 15.56 17.08
#